data_AF-A0A419E2A9-F1
#
_entry.id   AF-A0A419E2A9-F1
#
_cell.length_a   1.000
_cell.length_b   1.000
_cell.length_c   1.000
_cell.angle_alpha   90.00
_cell.angle_beta   90.00
_cell.angle_gamma   90.00
#
_symmetry.space_group_name_H-M   'P 1'
#
loop_
_entity.id
_entity.type
_entity.pdbx_description
1 polymer ?
#
loop_
_entity_poly.entity_id
_entity_poly.type
_entity_poly.pdbx_seq_one_letter_code
_entity_poly.pdbx_strand_id
1 'polypeptide(L)'
;MNLGAFFLVLAVALAVAFYVVQPFLERRGRRMTAEAHETSAFMAERDRVVNALQELDFDFNLNKIPAEDYPIQRAELLKKGAEILKKLDQLAPNGVGGSAEDRVEKAVAARRADLSSTQATVRDDDDVEALIAARRKTRKEKSGGFCPRCGKPILASDRFCPHCGKSIN
;
A
#
# COMPACT_ATOMS: atom_id res chain seq x y z
N MET A 1 -18.30 -68.31 -17.59
CA MET A 1 -18.01 -67.67 -16.29
C MET A 1 -16.67 -66.90 -16.26
N ASN A 2 -16.07 -66.53 -17.40
CA ASN A 2 -14.77 -65.81 -17.41
C ASN A 2 -14.87 -64.35 -17.87
N LEU A 3 -15.98 -63.98 -18.53
CA LEU A 3 -16.14 -62.65 -19.10
C LEU A 3 -16.33 -61.58 -18.02
N GLY A 4 -17.09 -61.87 -16.96
CA GLY A 4 -17.27 -60.97 -15.83
C GLY A 4 -15.98 -60.71 -15.04
N ALA A 5 -15.14 -61.73 -14.86
CA ALA A 5 -13.84 -61.58 -14.21
C ALA A 5 -12.90 -60.69 -15.02
N PHE A 6 -12.91 -60.81 -16.35
CA PHE A 6 -12.11 -59.96 -17.23
C PHE A 6 -12.52 -58.48 -17.15
N PHE A 7 -13.82 -58.19 -17.16
CA PHE A 7 -14.32 -56.82 -17.02
C PHE A 7 -13.99 -56.20 -15.66
N LEU A 8 -14.02 -56.99 -14.58
CA LEU A 8 -13.66 -56.52 -13.24
C LEU A 8 -12.17 -56.15 -13.19
N VAL A 9 -11.29 -57.02 -13.70
CA VAL A 9 -9.85 -56.75 -13.76
C VAL A 9 -9.55 -55.51 -14.61
N LEU A 10 -10.21 -55.36 -15.77
CA LEU A 10 -10.07 -54.19 -16.63
C LEU A 10 -10.49 -52.90 -15.92
N ALA A 11 -11.63 -52.91 -15.22
CA ALA A 11 -12.14 -51.75 -14.51
C ALA A 11 -11.19 -51.30 -13.39
N VAL A 12 -10.65 -52.25 -12.62
CA VAL A 12 -9.66 -51.97 -11.57
C VAL A 12 -8.36 -51.44 -12.20
N ALA A 13 -7.89 -52.04 -13.29
CA ALA A 13 -6.69 -51.59 -13.98
C ALA A 13 -6.84 -50.14 -14.51
N LEU A 14 -7.99 -49.80 -15.08
CA LEU A 14 -8.27 -48.44 -15.55
C LEU A 14 -8.38 -47.43 -14.41
N ALA A 15 -8.99 -47.80 -13.28
CA ALA A 15 -9.07 -46.94 -12.10
C ALA A 15 -7.68 -46.65 -11.51
N VAL A 16 -6.83 -47.68 -11.41
CA VAL A 16 -5.43 -47.53 -10.97
C VAL A 16 -4.64 -46.69 -11.96
N ALA A 17 -4.78 -46.94 -13.27
CA ALA A 17 -4.11 -46.16 -14.29
C ALA A 17 -4.53 -44.68 -14.22
N PHE A 18 -5.83 -44.39 -14.06
CA PHE A 18 -6.33 -43.03 -13.92
C PHE A 18 -5.78 -42.34 -12.66
N TYR A 19 -5.77 -43.03 -11.52
CA TYR A 19 -5.21 -42.50 -10.27
C TYR A 19 -3.71 -42.20 -10.37
N VAL A 20 -2.94 -43.05 -11.06
CA VAL A 20 -1.49 -42.85 -11.28
C VAL A 20 -1.21 -41.76 -12.31
N VAL A 21 -2.07 -41.61 -13.32
CA VAL A 21 -1.92 -40.61 -14.39
C VAL A 21 -2.37 -39.22 -13.95
N GLN A 22 -3.35 -39.12 -13.05
CA GLN A 22 -3.87 -37.87 -12.49
C GLN A 22 -2.76 -36.90 -12.00
N PRO A 23 -1.79 -37.28 -11.14
CA PRO A 23 -0.73 -36.37 -10.68
C PRO A 23 0.19 -35.90 -11.83
N PHE A 24 0.32 -36.67 -12.91
CA PHE A 24 1.12 -36.30 -14.07
C PHE A 24 0.41 -35.29 -14.99
N LEU A 25 -0.92 -35.23 -14.99
CA LEU A 25 -1.68 -34.15 -15.62
C LEU A 25 -1.76 -32.90 -14.72
N GLU A 26 -1.68 -33.06 -13.39
CA GLU A 26 -1.61 -31.98 -12.41
C GLU A 26 -0.22 -31.28 -12.35
N ARG A 27 0.41 -31.03 -13.51
CA ARG A 27 1.67 -30.23 -13.65
C ARG A 27 1.60 -28.82 -13.05
N ARG A 28 0.44 -28.40 -12.55
CA ARG A 28 0.22 -27.17 -11.79
C ARG A 28 1.07 -27.13 -10.51
N GLY A 29 1.27 -28.25 -9.82
CA GLY A 29 2.05 -28.28 -8.57
C GLY A 29 3.54 -27.96 -8.76
N ARG A 30 4.16 -28.44 -9.86
CA ARG A 30 5.57 -28.19 -10.16
C ARG A 30 5.86 -26.78 -10.66
N ARG A 31 4.86 -26.09 -11.23
CA ARG A 31 4.96 -24.65 -11.58
C ARG A 31 4.94 -23.79 -10.32
N MET A 32 4.07 -24.09 -9.36
CA MET A 32 4.02 -23.37 -8.07
C MET A 32 5.35 -23.47 -7.31
N THR A 33 6.01 -24.63 -7.31
CA THR A 33 7.34 -24.76 -6.69
C THR A 33 8.41 -23.94 -7.42
N ALA A 34 8.36 -23.87 -8.75
CA ALA A 34 9.32 -23.08 -9.53
C ALA A 34 9.14 -21.57 -9.31
N GLU A 35 7.91 -21.07 -9.36
CA GLU A 35 7.61 -19.64 -9.07
C GLU A 35 7.96 -19.26 -7.61
N ALA A 36 7.72 -20.17 -6.65
CA ALA A 36 8.15 -19.98 -5.26
C ALA A 36 9.69 -19.93 -5.10
N HIS A 37 10.42 -20.72 -5.89
CA HIS A 37 11.89 -20.65 -5.92
C HIS A 37 12.40 -19.36 -6.57
N GLU A 38 11.76 -18.90 -7.65
CA GLU A 38 12.14 -17.64 -8.29
C GLU A 38 11.86 -16.43 -7.39
N THR A 39 10.69 -16.37 -6.74
CA THR A 39 10.38 -15.31 -5.77
C THR A 39 11.36 -15.27 -4.60
N SER A 40 11.67 -16.43 -4.01
CA SER A 40 12.66 -16.50 -2.91
C SER A 40 14.07 -16.10 -3.36
N ALA A 41 14.48 -16.44 -4.59
CA ALA A 41 15.75 -15.98 -5.14
C ALA A 41 15.79 -14.46 -5.30
N PHE A 42 14.73 -13.83 -5.82
CA PHE A 42 14.67 -12.38 -5.93
C PHE A 42 14.60 -11.67 -4.57
N MET A 43 13.94 -12.26 -3.57
CA MET A 43 13.95 -11.73 -2.19
C MET A 43 15.36 -11.75 -1.59
N ALA A 44 16.12 -12.83 -1.79
CA ALA A 44 17.50 -12.90 -1.33
C ALA A 44 18.38 -11.85 -2.04
N GLU A 45 18.17 -11.61 -3.33
CA GLU A 45 18.90 -10.60 -4.08
C GLU A 45 18.59 -9.17 -3.59
N ARG A 46 17.33 -8.89 -3.25
CA ARG A 46 16.94 -7.63 -2.59
C ARG A 46 17.73 -7.42 -1.30
N ASP A 47 17.76 -8.42 -0.43
CA ASP A 47 18.42 -8.32 0.87
C ASP A 47 19.94 -8.11 0.71
N ARG A 48 20.56 -8.74 -0.31
CA ARG A 48 21.95 -8.47 -0.67
C ARG A 48 22.20 -7.02 -1.06
N VAL A 49 21.35 -6.44 -1.92
CA VAL A 49 21.51 -5.03 -2.34
C VAL A 49 21.29 -4.07 -1.17
N VAL A 50 20.33 -4.35 -0.29
CA VAL A 50 20.10 -3.55 0.92
C VAL A 50 21.32 -3.57 1.83
N ASN A 51 21.89 -4.74 2.09
CA ASN A 51 23.09 -4.87 2.90
C ASN A 51 24.28 -4.16 2.25
N ALA A 52 24.45 -4.26 0.93
CA ALA A 52 25.52 -3.57 0.21
C ALA A 52 25.38 -2.04 0.28
N LEU A 53 24.15 -1.50 0.16
CA LEU A 53 23.89 -0.08 0.36
C LEU A 53 24.24 0.38 1.77
N GLN A 54 23.85 -0.42 2.77
CA GLN A 54 24.14 -0.12 4.16
C GLN A 54 25.65 -0.13 4.45
N GLU A 55 26.38 -1.10 3.93
CA GLU A 55 27.84 -1.19 4.04
C GLU A 55 28.54 -0.01 3.34
N LEU A 56 28.08 0.37 2.13
CA LEU A 56 28.58 1.54 1.42
C LEU A 56 28.38 2.83 2.22
N ASP A 57 27.17 3.02 2.78
CA ASP A 57 26.84 4.18 3.60
C ASP A 57 27.71 4.20 4.87
N PHE A 58 28.00 3.04 5.49
CA PHE A 58 28.91 2.95 6.63
C PHE A 58 30.35 3.29 6.25
N ASP A 59 30.86 2.75 5.16
CA ASP A 59 32.24 2.99 4.74
C ASP A 59 32.47 4.47 4.36
N PHE A 60 31.47 5.13 3.78
CA PHE A 60 31.49 6.57 3.57
C PHE A 60 31.48 7.35 4.89
N ASN A 61 30.59 7.00 5.83
CA ASN A 61 30.54 7.63 7.16
C ASN A 61 31.82 7.43 7.98
N LEU A 62 32.57 6.35 7.72
CA LEU A 62 33.87 6.07 8.31
C LEU A 62 35.05 6.68 7.53
N ASN A 63 34.77 7.53 6.52
CA ASN A 63 35.77 8.16 5.66
C ASN A 63 36.69 7.18 4.92
N LYS A 64 36.28 5.92 4.71
CA LYS A 64 37.05 4.94 3.93
C LYS A 64 36.91 5.15 2.42
N ILE A 65 35.83 5.80 1.99
CA ILE A 65 35.52 6.03 0.58
C ILE A 65 35.57 7.55 0.30
N PRO A 66 36.21 7.98 -0.79
CA PRO A 66 36.18 9.37 -1.22
C PRO A 66 34.75 9.87 -1.51
N ALA A 67 34.50 11.15 -1.23
CA ALA A 67 33.19 11.78 -1.48
C ALA A 67 32.81 11.85 -2.97
N GLU A 68 33.79 11.72 -3.86
CA GLU A 68 33.60 11.71 -5.31
C GLU A 68 33.03 10.38 -5.82
N ASP A 69 33.45 9.26 -5.19
CA ASP A 69 33.10 7.91 -5.64
C ASP A 69 31.78 7.40 -5.03
N TYR A 70 31.48 7.81 -3.80
CA TYR A 70 30.26 7.42 -3.08
C TYR A 70 28.95 7.66 -3.87
N PRO A 71 28.66 8.84 -4.44
CA PRO A 71 27.40 9.08 -5.13
C PRO A 71 27.23 8.20 -6.37
N ILE A 72 28.34 7.87 -7.06
CA ILE A 72 28.33 7.02 -8.26
C ILE A 72 27.96 5.58 -7.87
N GLN A 73 28.66 5.02 -6.88
CA GLN A 73 28.42 3.65 -6.41
C GLN A 73 27.02 3.48 -5.82
N ARG A 74 26.55 4.48 -5.06
CA ARG A 74 25.22 4.47 -4.46
C ARG A 74 24.12 4.51 -5.52
N ALA A 75 24.28 5.33 -6.56
CA ALA A 75 23.33 5.40 -7.66
C ALA A 75 23.22 4.06 -8.41
N GLU A 76 24.33 3.36 -8.62
CA GLU A 76 24.35 2.05 -9.26
C GLU A 76 23.59 0.99 -8.42
N LEU A 77 23.87 0.91 -7.11
CA LEU A 77 23.18 0.00 -6.21
C LEU A 77 21.68 0.31 -6.11
N LEU A 78 21.30 1.59 -6.04
CA LEU A 78 19.88 1.99 -6.05
C LEU A 78 19.17 1.58 -7.34
N LYS A 79 19.83 1.73 -8.50
CA LYS A 79 19.28 1.28 -9.78
C LYS A 79 19.06 -0.24 -9.78
N LYS A 80 20.06 -1.02 -9.32
CA LYS A 80 19.94 -2.48 -9.18
C LYS A 80 18.78 -2.87 -8.26
N GLY A 81 18.65 -2.20 -7.11
CA GLY A 81 17.54 -2.41 -6.17
C GLY A 81 16.17 -2.14 -6.79
N ALA A 82 16.02 -1.03 -7.52
CA ALA A 82 14.78 -0.70 -8.22
C ALA A 82 14.40 -1.74 -9.29
N GLU A 83 15.37 -2.28 -10.03
CA GLU A 83 15.13 -3.33 -11.01
C GLU A 83 14.68 -4.65 -10.36
N ILE A 84 15.25 -5.03 -9.22
CA ILE A 84 14.84 -6.23 -8.47
C ILE A 84 13.42 -6.07 -7.93
N LEU A 85 13.09 -4.91 -7.35
CA LEU A 85 11.74 -4.63 -6.86
C LEU A 85 10.70 -4.69 -7.97
N LYS A 86 11.01 -4.13 -9.15
CA LYS A 86 10.13 -4.23 -10.32
C LYS A 86 9.89 -5.68 -10.75
N LYS A 87 10.90 -6.55 -10.69
CA LYS A 87 10.75 -7.99 -11.00
C LYS A 87 9.91 -8.70 -9.95
N LEU A 88 10.08 -8.37 -8.67
CA LEU A 88 9.26 -8.90 -7.58
C LEU A 88 7.80 -8.51 -7.73
N ASP A 89 7.50 -7.26 -8.09
CA ASP A 89 6.12 -6.81 -8.35
C ASP A 89 5.49 -7.57 -9.53
N GLN A 90 6.27 -7.88 -10.57
CA GLN A 90 5.82 -8.69 -11.71
C GLN A 90 5.58 -10.16 -11.36
N LEU A 91 6.32 -10.71 -10.38
CA LEU A 91 6.18 -12.10 -9.91
C LEU A 91 5.17 -12.24 -8.77
N ALA A 92 4.77 -11.14 -8.14
CA ALA A 92 3.74 -11.08 -7.10
C ALA A 92 2.35 -10.64 -7.58
N PRO A 93 1.84 -10.94 -8.81
CA PRO A 93 0.52 -10.47 -9.21
C PRO A 93 -0.61 -11.23 -8.49
N ASN A 94 -0.31 -12.30 -7.73
CA ASN A 94 -1.31 -13.19 -7.12
C ASN A 94 -0.95 -13.64 -5.69
N GLY A 95 -0.40 -12.74 -4.88
CA GLY A 95 -0.22 -12.96 -3.44
C GLY A 95 -1.33 -12.28 -2.63
N VAL A 96 -2.35 -13.06 -2.25
CA VAL A 96 -3.62 -12.68 -1.59
C VAL A 96 -4.70 -12.25 -2.58
N GLY A 97 -5.70 -13.12 -2.78
CA GLY A 97 -6.83 -12.92 -3.70
C GLY A 97 -7.50 -11.56 -3.55
N GLY A 98 -7.33 -10.76 -4.60
CA GLY A 98 -7.81 -9.39 -4.73
C GLY A 98 -6.65 -8.49 -5.12
N SER A 99 -6.80 -7.74 -6.21
CA SER A 99 -5.79 -6.76 -6.59
C SER A 99 -5.60 -5.75 -5.44
N ALA A 100 -4.51 -4.97 -5.46
CA ALA A 100 -4.31 -3.93 -4.44
C ALA A 100 -5.54 -3.00 -4.35
N GLU A 101 -6.16 -2.77 -5.50
CA GLU A 101 -7.42 -2.05 -5.70
C GLU A 101 -8.58 -2.76 -4.97
N ASP A 102 -8.76 -4.08 -5.13
CA ASP A 102 -9.83 -4.83 -4.43
C ASP A 102 -9.68 -4.79 -2.91
N ARG A 103 -8.45 -4.80 -2.39
CA ARG A 103 -8.17 -4.70 -0.95
C ARG A 103 -8.49 -3.31 -0.42
N VAL A 104 -8.15 -2.27 -1.18
CA VAL A 104 -8.49 -0.88 -0.87
C VAL A 104 -10.00 -0.67 -0.92
N GLU A 105 -10.69 -1.19 -1.95
CA GLU A 105 -12.14 -1.09 -2.07
C GLU A 105 -12.85 -1.79 -0.91
N LYS A 106 -12.43 -2.99 -0.52
CA LYS A 106 -12.97 -3.69 0.67
C LYS A 106 -12.74 -2.92 1.96
N ALA A 107 -11.54 -2.36 2.16
CA ALA A 107 -11.24 -1.55 3.34
C ALA A 107 -12.06 -0.25 3.40
N VAL A 108 -12.28 0.40 2.25
CA VAL A 108 -13.11 1.60 2.14
C VAL A 108 -14.59 1.26 2.34
N ALA A 109 -15.07 0.15 1.78
CA ALA A 109 -16.44 -0.33 1.94
C ALA A 109 -16.74 -0.67 3.41
N ALA A 110 -15.83 -1.36 4.10
CA ALA A 110 -15.94 -1.63 5.53
C ALA A 110 -16.00 -0.32 6.34
N ARG A 111 -15.10 0.63 6.07
CA ARG A 111 -15.09 1.92 6.78
C ARG A 111 -16.35 2.75 6.52
N ARG A 112 -16.92 2.71 5.31
CA ARG A 112 -18.21 3.33 5.00
C ARG A 112 -19.37 2.63 5.69
N ALA A 113 -19.35 1.31 5.79
CA ALA A 113 -20.37 0.55 6.51
C ALA A 113 -20.31 0.84 8.02
N ASP A 114 -19.12 0.96 8.60
CA ASP A 114 -18.93 1.35 10.00
C ASP A 114 -19.41 2.79 10.26
N LEU A 115 -19.16 3.72 9.33
CA LEU A 115 -19.65 5.11 9.41
C LEU A 115 -21.17 5.22 9.15
N SER A 116 -21.75 4.30 8.39
CA SER A 116 -23.18 4.24 8.11
C SER A 116 -23.96 3.55 9.24
N SER A 117 -23.37 2.54 9.88
CA SER A 117 -23.95 1.80 11.02
C SER A 117 -23.73 2.50 12.35
N THR A 118 -22.64 3.27 12.50
CA THR A 118 -22.54 4.30 13.52
C THR A 118 -23.46 5.42 13.09
N GLN A 119 -24.75 5.21 13.33
CA GLN A 119 -25.82 6.18 13.20
C GLN A 119 -25.28 7.50 13.74
N ALA A 120 -24.90 8.38 12.82
CA ALA A 120 -24.80 9.78 13.13
C ALA A 120 -26.13 10.08 13.82
N THR A 121 -26.07 10.51 15.06
CA THR A 121 -27.04 11.48 15.54
C THR A 121 -26.94 12.62 14.53
N VAL A 122 -27.69 12.51 13.45
CA VAL A 122 -27.93 13.58 12.50
C VAL A 122 -28.64 14.62 13.36
N ARG A 123 -27.85 15.50 13.97
CA ARG A 123 -28.29 16.87 14.15
C ARG A 123 -28.53 17.30 12.71
N ASP A 124 -29.79 17.63 12.44
CA ASP A 124 -30.27 18.03 11.12
C ASP A 124 -29.23 18.95 10.46
N ASP A 125 -29.01 18.88 9.15
CA ASP A 125 -28.04 19.81 8.52
C ASP A 125 -28.39 21.27 8.87
N ASP A 126 -29.68 21.54 9.09
CA ASP A 126 -30.24 22.79 9.63
C ASP A 126 -29.75 23.13 11.04
N ASP A 127 -29.58 22.16 11.93
CA ASP A 127 -29.03 22.37 13.28
C ASP A 127 -27.55 22.75 13.21
N VAL A 128 -26.79 22.13 12.31
CA VAL A 128 -25.36 22.43 12.13
C VAL A 128 -25.20 23.82 11.53
N GLU A 129 -25.98 24.18 10.52
CA GLU A 129 -25.99 25.52 9.95
C GLU A 129 -26.43 26.57 10.98
N ALA A 130 -27.45 26.28 11.80
CA ALA A 130 -27.89 27.15 12.89
C ALA A 130 -26.78 27.36 13.95
N LEU A 131 -26.05 26.31 14.33
CA LEU A 131 -24.93 26.39 15.26
C LEU A 131 -23.76 27.19 14.67
N ILE A 132 -23.45 27.01 13.38
CA ILE A 132 -22.41 27.78 12.68
C ILE A 132 -22.82 29.26 12.60
N ALA A 133 -24.08 29.55 12.26
CA ALA A 133 -24.61 30.91 12.21
C ALA A 133 -24.59 31.58 13.59
N ALA A 134 -24.98 30.88 14.65
CA ALA A 134 -24.88 31.36 16.03
C ALA A 134 -23.42 31.69 16.39
N ARG A 135 -22.47 30.80 16.06
CA ARG A 135 -21.04 31.01 16.32
C ARG A 135 -20.43 32.15 15.51
N ARG A 136 -20.93 32.39 14.28
CA ARG A 136 -20.53 33.54 13.45
C ARG A 136 -21.07 34.85 14.02
N LYS A 137 -22.29 34.86 14.57
CA LYS A 137 -22.87 36.03 15.25
C LYS A 137 -22.07 36.39 16.50
N THR A 138 -21.74 35.42 17.35
CA THR A 138 -20.91 35.66 18.56
C THR A 138 -19.51 36.17 18.26
N ARG A 139 -18.96 35.85 17.07
CA ARG A 139 -17.62 36.29 16.65
C ARG A 139 -17.63 37.63 15.91
N LYS A 140 -18.80 38.19 15.59
CA LYS A 140 -18.92 39.43 14.80
C LYS A 140 -18.67 40.70 15.60
N GLU A 141 -18.33 40.61 16.87
CA GLU A 141 -18.16 41.78 17.73
C GLU A 141 -16.70 42.27 17.78
N LYS A 142 -16.58 43.57 17.48
CA LYS A 142 -15.40 44.46 17.49
C LYS A 142 -14.42 44.26 16.33
N SER A 143 -14.50 45.18 15.37
CA SER A 143 -13.48 45.39 14.34
C SER A 143 -12.15 45.74 15.01
N GLY A 144 -11.12 44.94 14.77
CA GLY A 144 -9.76 45.13 15.27
C GLY A 144 -8.90 46.07 14.40
N GLY A 145 -9.54 46.80 13.48
CA GLY A 145 -8.87 47.68 12.51
C GLY A 145 -8.51 46.97 11.21
N PHE A 146 -7.39 47.37 10.60
CA PHE A 146 -6.91 46.84 9.32
C PHE A 146 -5.52 46.21 9.49
N CYS A 147 -5.27 45.13 8.76
CA CYS A 147 -3.98 44.47 8.78
C CYS A 147 -2.87 45.39 8.22
N PRO A 148 -1.74 45.58 8.92
CA PRO A 148 -0.67 46.48 8.47
C PRO A 148 0.07 46.00 7.21
N ARG A 149 -0.08 44.72 6.80
CA ARG A 149 0.58 44.20 5.59
C ARG A 149 -0.30 44.25 4.34
N CYS A 150 -1.58 43.94 4.46
CA CYS A 150 -2.46 43.80 3.30
C CYS A 150 -3.64 44.78 3.29
N GLY A 151 -3.77 45.62 4.32
CA GLY A 151 -4.80 46.66 4.40
C GLY A 151 -6.25 46.16 4.51
N LYS A 152 -6.46 44.85 4.69
CA LYS A 152 -7.81 44.26 4.81
C LYS A 152 -8.30 44.30 6.26
N PRO A 153 -9.63 44.42 6.49
CA PRO A 153 -10.18 44.48 7.84
C PRO A 153 -9.92 43.18 8.60
N ILE A 154 -9.66 43.31 9.90
CA ILE A 154 -9.40 42.20 10.82
C ILE A 154 -10.29 42.34 12.06
N LEU A 155 -10.55 41.25 12.76
CA LEU A 155 -11.28 41.26 14.02
C LEU A 155 -10.33 41.44 15.20
N ALA A 156 -10.82 42.03 16.29
CA ALA A 156 -10.01 42.25 17.49
C ALA A 156 -9.53 40.94 18.17
N SER A 157 -10.13 39.80 17.81
CA SER A 157 -9.75 38.47 18.31
C SER A 157 -8.82 37.69 17.37
N ASP A 158 -8.47 38.25 16.20
CA ASP A 158 -7.64 37.58 15.21
C ASP A 158 -6.15 37.69 15.57
N ARG A 159 -5.52 36.57 15.93
CA ARG A 159 -4.06 36.47 16.13
C ARG A 159 -3.28 36.46 14.81
N PHE A 160 -3.97 36.20 13.69
CA PHE A 160 -3.41 36.15 12.34
C PHE A 160 -4.42 36.74 11.36
N CYS A 161 -3.92 37.47 10.36
CA CYS A 161 -4.75 38.01 9.29
C CYS A 161 -5.41 36.86 8.50
N PRO A 162 -6.74 36.79 8.40
CA PRO A 162 -7.43 35.74 7.65
C PRO A 162 -7.19 35.82 6.13
N HIS A 163 -6.69 36.95 5.62
CA HIS A 163 -6.46 37.14 4.19
C HIS A 163 -5.01 36.96 3.74
N CYS A 164 -4.04 37.22 4.61
CA CYS A 164 -2.64 37.11 4.24
C CYS A 164 -1.82 36.23 5.21
N GLY A 165 -2.39 35.75 6.31
CA GLY A 165 -1.72 34.85 7.26
C GLY A 165 -0.65 35.51 8.13
N LYS A 166 -0.42 36.84 8.01
CA LYS A 166 0.52 37.54 8.89
C LYS A 166 -0.02 37.57 10.32
N SER A 167 0.81 37.23 11.30
CA SER A 167 0.50 37.40 12.72
C SER A 167 0.22 38.85 13.06
N ILE A 168 -0.85 39.07 13.81
CA ILE A 168 -1.27 40.36 14.34
C ILE A 168 -1.39 40.14 15.84
N ASN A 169 -0.35 40.54 16.57
CA ASN A 169 -0.35 40.57 18.03
C ASN A 169 -0.68 41.99 18.45
#